data_AF-A0A0D2M8F4-F1
#
_entry.id   AF-A0A0D2M8F4-F1
#
_cell.length_a   1.000
_cell.length_b   1.000
_cell.length_c   1.000
_cell.angle_alpha   90.00
_cell.angle_beta   90.00
_cell.angle_gamma   90.00
#
_symmetry.space_group_name_H-M   'P 1'
#
loop_
_entity.id
_entity.type
_entity.pdbx_description
1 polymer ?
#
loop_
_entity_poly.entity_id
_entity_poly.type
_entity_poly.pdbx_seq_one_letter_code
_entity_poly.pdbx_strand_id
1 'polypeptide(L)'
;MISKGSLDNMNLFQIITIMAFFMLAPVTLLIEGAPFLPHNAAALGLTGDKGVALLQRVLAAGLCFHAYQQLSYMILSKVSPVTHSIGNCIKRVVVIVASVLILRNPVSTQNAIGTGLALFGVFLYSQVKRRYKDPPAAKTA
;
A
#
# COMPACT_ATOMS: atom_id res chain seq x y z
N MET A 1 6.79 11.79 31.41
CA MET A 1 8.13 11.22 31.12
C MET A 1 8.01 10.30 29.91
N ILE A 2 8.20 10.85 28.70
CA ILE A 2 8.28 10.04 27.47
C ILE A 2 9.72 9.53 27.41
N SER A 3 9.93 8.28 27.79
CA SER A 3 11.25 7.65 27.73
C SER A 3 11.74 7.67 26.29
N LYS A 4 12.94 8.21 26.11
CA LYS A 4 13.66 8.33 24.84
C LYS A 4 14.20 6.93 24.42
N GLY A 5 13.29 5.98 24.21
CA GLY A 5 13.57 4.69 23.60
C GLY A 5 13.20 4.77 22.13
N SER A 6 14.09 4.33 21.24
CA SER A 6 13.83 4.19 19.80
C SER A 6 12.39 3.72 19.57
N LEU A 7 11.55 4.51 18.90
CA LEU A 7 10.21 4.06 18.53
C LEU A 7 10.36 2.75 17.78
N ASP A 8 9.77 1.67 18.30
CA ASP A 8 9.69 0.42 17.56
C ASP A 8 8.86 0.68 16.28
N ASN A 9 9.27 0.10 15.16
CA ASN A 9 8.65 0.34 13.86
C ASN A 9 7.16 -0.01 13.85
N MET A 10 6.76 -0.96 14.71
CA MET A 10 5.36 -1.33 14.91
C MET A 10 4.57 -0.24 15.64
N ASN A 11 5.13 0.35 16.70
CA ASN A 11 4.49 1.47 17.40
C ASN A 11 4.44 2.72 16.50
N LEU A 12 5.50 2.95 15.71
CA LEU A 12 5.53 4.02 14.71
C LEU A 12 4.40 3.85 13.68
N PHE A 13 4.22 2.63 13.16
CA PHE A 13 3.13 2.32 12.23
C PHE A 13 1.74 2.58 12.83
N GLN A 14 1.52 2.19 14.09
CA GLN A 14 0.25 2.42 14.78
C GLN A 14 -0.06 3.91 14.93
N ILE A 15 0.93 4.71 15.37
CA ILE A 15 0.77 6.16 15.50
C ILE A 15 0.49 6.81 14.15
N ILE A 16 1.23 6.45 13.10
CA ILE A 16 1.00 6.95 11.73
C ILE A 16 -0.40 6.60 11.26
N THR A 17 -0.88 5.38 11.52
CA THR A 17 -2.23 4.94 11.11
C THR A 17 -3.33 5.73 11.81
N ILE A 18 -3.20 5.99 13.11
CA ILE A 18 -4.15 6.80 13.88
C ILE A 18 -4.17 8.24 13.35
N MET A 19 -3.01 8.85 13.14
CA MET A 19 -2.93 10.21 12.58
C MET A 19 -3.53 10.26 11.17
N ALA A 20 -3.24 9.27 10.32
CA ALA A 20 -3.80 9.19 8.98
C ALA A 20 -5.33 9.12 9.00
N PHE A 21 -5.92 8.36 9.92
CA PHE A 21 -7.39 8.31 10.07
C PHE A 21 -7.98 9.69 10.36
N PHE A 22 -7.43 10.42 11.34
CA PHE A 22 -7.94 11.76 11.68
C PHE A 22 -7.70 12.81 10.59
N MET A 23 -6.63 12.68 9.80
CA MET A 23 -6.37 13.59 8.68
C MET A 23 -7.27 13.29 7.48
N LEU A 24 -7.52 12.01 7.17
CA LEU A 24 -8.32 11.60 6.02
C LEU A 24 -9.83 11.69 6.29
N ALA A 25 -10.29 11.39 7.51
CA ALA A 25 -11.71 11.41 7.85
C ALA A 25 -12.44 12.71 7.46
N PRO A 26 -11.96 13.93 7.81
CA PRO A 26 -12.63 15.17 7.42
C PRO A 26 -12.57 15.40 5.91
N VAL A 27 -11.45 15.05 5.25
CA VAL A 27 -11.29 15.23 3.81
C VAL A 27 -12.26 14.34 3.03
N THR A 28 -12.39 13.07 3.41
CA THR A 28 -13.33 12.13 2.81
C THR A 28 -14.78 12.61 3.01
N LEU A 29 -15.14 13.05 4.22
CA LEU A 29 -16.50 13.55 4.49
C LEU A 29 -16.84 14.82 3.70
N LEU A 30 -15.87 15.67 3.41
CA LEU A 30 -16.08 16.89 2.61
C LEU A 30 -16.16 16.62 1.11
N ILE A 31 -15.35 15.69 0.57
CA ILE A 31 -15.28 15.42 -0.88
C ILE A 31 -16.32 14.40 -1.32
N GLU A 32 -16.41 13.27 -0.62
CA GLU A 32 -17.28 12.14 -1.00
C GLU A 32 -18.64 12.20 -0.27
N GLY A 33 -18.75 13.06 0.74
CA GLY A 33 -19.90 13.09 1.64
C GLY A 33 -19.93 11.87 2.56
N ALA A 34 -21.12 11.56 3.08
CA ALA A 34 -21.36 10.36 3.85
C ALA A 34 -22.17 9.37 2.98
N PRO A 35 -21.52 8.47 2.22
CA PRO A 35 -22.22 7.54 1.33
C PRO A 35 -23.09 6.53 2.09
N PHE A 36 -22.81 6.34 3.39
CA PHE A 36 -23.53 5.45 4.29
C PHE A 36 -24.78 6.08 4.91
N LEU A 37 -25.02 7.39 4.68
CA LEU A 37 -26.28 8.00 5.11
C LEU A 37 -27.43 7.36 4.33
N PRO A 38 -28.56 7.03 4.96
CA PRO A 38 -29.66 6.30 4.33
C PRO A 38 -30.13 6.93 3.01
N HIS A 39 -30.15 8.27 2.96
CA HIS A 39 -30.54 9.02 1.77
C HIS A 39 -29.56 8.87 0.60
N ASN A 40 -28.25 8.90 0.88
CA ASN A 40 -27.20 8.78 -0.12
C ASN A 40 -27.00 7.32 -0.56
N ALA A 41 -27.14 6.37 0.37
CA ALA A 41 -27.09 4.94 0.08
C ALA A 41 -28.26 4.49 -0.81
N ALA A 42 -29.46 5.05 -0.60
CA ALA A 42 -30.61 4.83 -1.47
C ALA A 42 -30.40 5.41 -2.88
N ALA A 43 -29.86 6.63 -2.99
CA ALA A 43 -29.53 7.25 -4.27
C ALA A 43 -28.46 6.46 -5.07
N LEU A 44 -27.55 5.77 -4.38
CA LEU A 44 -26.51 4.92 -4.97
C LEU A 44 -26.95 3.47 -5.22
N GLY A 45 -28.20 3.11 -4.91
CA GLY A 45 -28.70 1.74 -5.06
C GLY A 45 -28.04 0.72 -4.12
N LEU A 46 -27.49 1.19 -3.00
CA LEU A 46 -26.79 0.39 -1.98
C LEU A 46 -27.74 -0.10 -0.87
N THR A 47 -29.06 -0.03 -1.07
CA THR A 47 -30.05 -0.52 -0.12
C THR A 47 -30.14 -2.05 -0.08
N GLY A 48 -30.34 -2.61 1.11
CA GLY A 48 -30.50 -4.06 1.33
C GLY A 48 -29.18 -4.83 1.20
N ASP A 49 -29.24 -6.03 0.62
CA ASP A 49 -28.12 -6.99 0.56
C ASP A 49 -26.87 -6.44 -0.16
N LYS A 50 -27.06 -5.55 -1.13
CA LYS A 50 -25.93 -4.96 -1.88
C LYS A 50 -25.05 -4.06 -1.01
N GLY A 51 -25.66 -3.30 -0.10
CA GLY A 51 -24.93 -2.47 0.87
C GLY A 51 -24.16 -3.31 1.86
N VAL A 52 -24.76 -4.40 2.36
CA VAL A 52 -24.11 -5.35 3.27
C VAL A 52 -22.92 -6.04 2.59
N ALA A 53 -23.10 -6.51 1.35
CA ALA A 53 -22.03 -7.14 0.58
C ALA A 53 -20.88 -6.17 0.28
N LEU A 54 -21.18 -4.91 -0.03
CA LEU A 54 -20.16 -3.87 -0.22
C LEU A 54 -19.41 -3.62 1.09
N LEU A 55 -20.11 -3.45 2.21
CA LEU A 55 -19.49 -3.25 3.52
C LEU A 55 -18.57 -4.41 3.89
N GLN A 56 -19.00 -5.65 3.67
CA GLN A 56 -18.16 -6.84 3.89
C GLN A 56 -16.89 -6.80 3.03
N ARG A 57 -17.00 -6.45 1.74
CA ARG A 57 -15.84 -6.34 0.84
C ARG A 57 -14.89 -5.22 1.26
N VAL A 58 -15.42 -4.06 1.66
CA VAL A 58 -14.62 -2.93 2.13
C VAL A 58 -13.91 -3.26 3.45
N LEU A 59 -14.61 -3.89 4.40
CA LEU A 59 -14.00 -4.33 5.66
C LEU A 59 -12.92 -5.39 5.41
N ALA A 60 -13.19 -6.38 4.57
CA ALA A 60 -12.19 -7.39 4.19
C ALA A 60 -10.97 -6.75 3.51
N ALA A 61 -11.18 -5.83 2.57
CA ALA A 61 -10.10 -5.10 1.91
C ALA A 61 -9.29 -4.24 2.89
N GLY A 62 -9.97 -3.53 3.81
CA GLY A 62 -9.33 -2.71 4.84
C GLY A 62 -8.50 -3.54 5.82
N LEU A 63 -9.03 -4.69 6.28
CA LEU A 63 -8.30 -5.62 7.14
C LEU A 63 -7.07 -6.21 6.42
N CYS A 64 -7.22 -6.65 5.17
CA CYS A 64 -6.11 -7.13 4.35
C CYS A 64 -5.05 -6.05 4.15
N PHE A 65 -5.46 -4.80 3.90
CA PHE A 65 -4.55 -3.67 3.75
C PHE A 65 -3.81 -3.37 5.06
N HIS A 66 -4.50 -3.37 6.20
CA HIS A 66 -3.88 -3.16 7.51
C HIS A 66 -2.85 -4.25 7.83
N ALA A 67 -3.21 -5.52 7.61
CA ALA A 67 -2.30 -6.65 7.78
C ALA A 67 -1.07 -6.54 6.88
N TYR A 68 -1.26 -6.18 5.60
CA TYR A 68 -0.15 -5.91 4.68
C TYR A 68 0.77 -4.80 5.21
N GLN A 69 0.22 -3.68 5.66
CA GLN A 69 1.01 -2.56 6.18
C GLN A 69 1.77 -2.96 7.45
N GLN A 70 1.13 -3.70 8.37
CA GLN A 70 1.79 -4.19 9.58
C GLN A 70 2.99 -5.10 9.26
N LEU A 71 2.82 -6.05 8.32
CA LEU A 71 3.91 -6.91 7.85
C LEU A 71 5.01 -6.09 7.15
N SER A 72 4.63 -5.09 6.36
CA SER A 72 5.56 -4.21 5.66
C SER A 72 6.47 -3.44 6.62
N TYR A 73 5.92 -2.89 7.70
CA TYR A 73 6.70 -2.20 8.74
C TYR A 73 7.55 -3.16 9.59
N MET A 74 7.07 -4.39 9.83
CA MET A 74 7.88 -5.43 10.47
C MET A 74 9.09 -5.83 9.61
N ILE A 75 8.93 -5.91 8.29
CA ILE A 75 10.05 -6.16 7.38
C ILE A 75 11.01 -4.97 7.39
N LEU A 76 10.50 -3.74 7.34
CA LEU A 76 11.31 -2.52 7.38
C LEU A 76 12.20 -2.46 8.64
N SER A 77 11.76 -3.01 9.76
CA SER A 77 12.57 -3.08 10.98
C SER A 77 13.74 -4.07 10.90
N LYS A 78 13.73 -4.97 9.91
CA LYS A 78 14.73 -6.04 9.71
C LYS A 78 15.59 -5.83 8.47
N VAL A 79 15.20 -4.95 7.55
CA VAL A 79 15.90 -4.68 6.29
C VAL A 79 16.19 -3.20 6.11
N SER A 80 17.14 -2.86 5.24
CA SER A 80 17.39 -1.46 4.92
C SER A 80 16.18 -0.82 4.22
N PRO A 81 15.93 0.50 4.38
CA PRO A 81 14.86 1.20 3.65
C PRO A 81 14.95 1.03 2.12
N VAL A 82 16.17 0.89 1.61
CA VAL A 82 16.43 0.61 0.19
C VAL A 82 15.90 -0.76 -0.22
N THR A 83 16.18 -1.80 0.57
CA THR A 83 15.71 -3.16 0.32
C THR A 83 14.19 -3.24 0.40
N HIS A 84 13.60 -2.56 1.37
CA HIS A 84 12.14 -2.44 1.51
C HIS A 84 11.52 -1.77 0.28
N SER A 85 12.12 -0.67 -0.21
CA SER A 85 11.68 0.01 -1.43
C SER A 85 11.71 -0.88 -2.67
N ILE A 86 12.74 -1.72 -2.82
CA ILE A 86 12.82 -2.70 -3.91
C ILE A 86 11.69 -3.74 -3.78
N GLY A 87 11.44 -4.24 -2.57
CA GLY A 87 10.33 -5.16 -2.29
C GLY A 87 8.98 -4.57 -2.69
N ASN A 88 8.76 -3.28 -2.41
CA ASN A 88 7.57 -2.55 -2.84
C ASN A 88 7.46 -2.46 -4.37
N CYS A 89 8.57 -2.26 -5.08
CA CYS A 89 8.56 -2.30 -6.55
C CYS A 89 8.15 -3.68 -7.06
N ILE A 90 8.74 -4.76 -6.53
CA ILE A 90 8.40 -6.15 -6.91
C ILE A 90 6.92 -6.46 -6.62
N LYS A 91 6.39 -6.06 -5.46
CA LYS A 91 4.96 -6.22 -5.13
C LYS A 91 4.07 -5.63 -6.22
N ARG A 92 4.41 -4.43 -6.71
CA ARG A 92 3.66 -3.75 -7.77
C ARG A 92 3.68 -4.55 -9.08
N VAL A 93 4.84 -5.12 -9.44
CA VAL A 93 4.99 -5.99 -10.62
C VAL A 93 4.04 -7.18 -10.54
N VAL A 94 4.07 -7.89 -9.41
CA VAL A 94 3.27 -9.10 -9.20
C VAL A 94 1.78 -8.80 -9.31
N VAL A 95 1.32 -7.70 -8.70
CA VAL A 95 -0.08 -7.27 -8.78
C VAL A 95 -0.51 -6.95 -10.21
N ILE A 96 0.34 -6.28 -11.01
CA ILE A 96 0.03 -5.99 -12.42
C ILE A 96 -0.11 -7.29 -13.22
N VAL A 97 0.85 -8.20 -13.11
CA VAL A 97 0.83 -9.47 -13.85
C VAL A 97 -0.38 -10.31 -13.44
N ALA A 98 -0.64 -10.45 -12.14
CA ALA A 98 -1.80 -11.18 -11.64
C ALA A 98 -3.13 -10.56 -12.14
N SER A 99 -3.22 -9.23 -12.16
CA SER A 99 -4.41 -8.53 -12.67
C SER A 99 -4.66 -8.83 -14.14
N VAL A 100 -3.62 -8.84 -14.98
CA VAL A 100 -3.75 -9.19 -16.40
C VAL A 100 -4.21 -10.64 -16.59
N LEU A 101 -3.65 -11.58 -15.83
CA LEU A 101 -4.00 -13.00 -15.91
C LEU A 101 -5.44 -13.29 -15.44
N ILE A 102 -5.87 -12.64 -14.36
CA ILE A 102 -7.17 -12.88 -13.73
C ILE A 102 -8.29 -12.11 -14.45
N LEU A 103 -8.11 -10.81 -14.72
CA LEU A 103 -9.15 -10.00 -15.36
C LEU A 103 -9.24 -10.27 -16.86
N ARG A 104 -8.22 -10.87 -17.49
CA ARG A 104 -8.14 -11.13 -18.94
C ARG A 104 -8.46 -9.91 -19.81
N ASN A 105 -8.29 -8.71 -19.27
CA ASN A 105 -8.49 -7.49 -20.03
C ASN A 105 -7.48 -7.44 -21.18
N PRO A 106 -7.89 -7.06 -22.40
CA PRO A 106 -6.99 -6.99 -23.54
C PRO A 106 -5.94 -5.91 -23.29
N VAL A 107 -4.73 -6.33 -22.94
CA VAL A 107 -3.58 -5.45 -22.83
C VAL A 107 -3.08 -5.19 -24.24
N SER A 108 -3.21 -3.94 -24.70
CA SER A 108 -2.60 -3.52 -25.97
C SER A 108 -1.11 -3.84 -25.97
N THR A 109 -0.57 -4.27 -27.12
CA THR A 109 0.85 -4.61 -27.29
C THR A 109 1.78 -3.49 -26.78
N GLN A 110 1.39 -2.23 -26.94
CA GLN A 110 2.13 -1.08 -26.42
C GLN A 110 2.18 -1.05 -24.87
N ASN A 111 1.07 -1.35 -24.20
CA ASN A 111 1.01 -1.45 -22.74
C ASN A 111 1.83 -2.63 -22.23
N ALA A 112 1.82 -3.76 -22.96
CA ALA A 112 2.62 -4.93 -22.60
C ALA A 112 4.13 -4.64 -22.68
N ILE A 113 4.57 -3.99 -23.77
CA ILE A 113 5.97 -3.59 -23.95
C ILE A 113 6.38 -2.55 -22.89
N GLY A 114 5.56 -1.52 -22.68
CA GLY A 114 5.83 -0.48 -21.67
C GLY A 114 5.91 -1.04 -20.26
N THR A 115 5.02 -1.98 -19.91
CA THR A 115 5.06 -2.70 -18.65
C THR A 115 6.34 -3.52 -18.56
N GLY A 116 6.64 -4.37 -19.55
CA GLY A 116 7.85 -5.19 -19.58
C GLY A 116 9.14 -4.38 -19.41
N LEU A 117 9.24 -3.23 -20.08
CA LEU A 117 10.39 -2.32 -19.95
C LEU A 117 10.49 -1.72 -18.54
N ALA A 118 9.38 -1.29 -17.94
CA ALA A 118 9.36 -0.78 -16.58
C ALA A 118 9.78 -1.87 -15.56
N LEU A 119 9.30 -3.10 -15.74
CA LEU A 119 9.69 -4.25 -14.91
C LEU A 119 11.18 -4.55 -15.03
N PHE A 120 11.70 -4.52 -16.25
CA PHE A 120 13.11 -4.75 -16.53
C PHE A 120 14.01 -3.66 -15.92
N GLY A 121 13.63 -2.39 -16.03
CA GLY A 121 14.36 -1.28 -15.42
C GLY A 121 14.41 -1.36 -13.89
N VAL A 122 13.28 -1.70 -13.25
CA VAL A 122 13.22 -1.95 -11.80
C VAL A 122 14.12 -3.12 -11.39
N PHE A 123 14.12 -4.20 -12.17
CA PHE A 123 14.98 -5.35 -11.92
C PHE A 123 16.46 -4.98 -12.01
N LEU A 124 16.88 -4.28 -13.07
CA LEU A 124 18.26 -3.82 -13.22
C LEU A 124 18.70 -2.89 -12.09
N TYR A 125 17.87 -1.90 -11.73
CA TYR A 125 18.17 -0.99 -10.62
C TYR A 125 18.38 -1.75 -9.30
N SER A 126 17.50 -2.70 -9.02
CA SER A 126 17.61 -3.56 -7.84
C SER A 126 18.93 -4.35 -7.82
N GLN A 127 19.34 -4.91 -8.96
CA GLN A 127 20.57 -5.70 -9.07
C GLN A 127 21.83 -4.83 -8.94
N VAL A 128 21.87 -3.67 -9.59
CA VAL A 128 22.99 -2.73 -9.48
C VAL A 128 23.14 -2.26 -8.04
N LYS A 129 22.05 -1.85 -7.39
CA LYS A 129 22.09 -1.37 -6.00
C LYS A 129 22.45 -2.45 -4.98
N ARG A 130 22.15 -3.72 -5.27
CA ARG A 130 22.62 -4.85 -4.45
C ARG A 130 24.12 -5.12 -4.63
N ARG A 131 24.67 -4.87 -5.83
CA ARG A 131 26.09 -5.07 -6.15
C ARG A 131 26.97 -3.91 -5.67
N TYR A 132 26.51 -2.68 -5.86
CA TYR A 132 27.14 -1.45 -5.35
C TYR A 132 26.44 -1.04 -4.07
N LYS A 133 26.68 -1.80 -3.00
CA LYS A 133 26.25 -1.41 -1.67
C LYS A 133 27.14 -0.22 -1.26
N ASP A 134 26.56 0.97 -1.16
CA ASP A 134 27.29 2.14 -0.65
C ASP A 134 27.94 1.76 0.70
N PRO A 135 29.21 2.14 0.94
CA PRO A 135 29.83 1.93 2.23
C PRO A 135 28.92 2.52 3.32
N PRO A 136 28.78 1.86 4.49
CA PRO A 136 27.98 2.41 5.57
C PRO A 136 28.47 3.82 5.86
N ALA A 137 27.59 4.82 5.72
CA ALA A 137 27.90 6.18 6.12
C ALA A 137 28.41 6.10 7.57
N ALA A 138 29.67 6.51 7.76
CA ALA A 138 30.30 6.52 9.06
C ALA A 138 29.38 7.26 10.03
N LYS A 139 28.97 6.57 11.10
CA LYS A 139 28.27 7.22 12.21
C LYS A 139 29.24 8.23 12.79
N THR A 140 29.05 9.51 12.46
CA THR A 140 29.69 10.60 13.21
C THR A 140 29.15 10.56 14.62
N ALA A 141 30.09 10.50 15.57
CA ALA A 141 29.89 10.40 17.01
C ALA A 141 29.08 11.56 17.58
#